data_AF-A0A319CA60-F1
#
_entry.id   AF-A0A319CA60-F1
#
_cell.length_a   1.000
_cell.length_b   1.000
_cell.length_c   1.000
_cell.angle_alpha   90.00
_cell.angle_beta   90.00
_cell.angle_gamma   90.00
#
_symmetry.space_group_name_H-M   'P 1'
#
loop_
_entity.id
_entity.type
_entity.pdbx_description
1 polymer ?
#
loop_
_entity_poly.entity_id
_entity_poly.type
_entity_poly.pdbx_seq_one_letter_code
_entity_poly.pdbx_strand_id
1 'polypeptide(L)'
;MALNLEKQLLFYGAYHNNPVNVAIHITCVPILLFTGIALASNTPAFVNLPDALQIQNLPPNLGTIAAIIYSTFYILLEPVAGALVAPLIIAGAAWANHLLAIYGNSANYWFAGIHVVSWLAQFVGHGAFERRAPALLDNLVQALLLAPLFVWMEVLFFFGYRPELKARYDQNVEKQIAAFKAQKGKTAK
;
A
#
# COMPACT_ATOMS: atom_id res chain seq x y z
N MET A 1 19.53 -4.08 -3.73
CA MET A 1 19.28 -3.20 -2.56
C MET A 1 17.80 -3.02 -2.37
N ALA A 2 17.31 -3.04 -1.13
CA ALA A 2 15.89 -2.88 -0.79
C ALA A 2 15.31 -1.54 -1.29
N LEU A 3 16.15 -0.50 -1.41
CA LEU A 3 15.76 0.86 -1.83
C LEU A 3 15.84 1.14 -3.34
N ASN A 4 15.86 0.10 -4.19
CA ASN A 4 15.81 0.32 -5.64
C ASN A 4 14.35 0.42 -6.10
N LEU A 5 13.81 1.64 -6.19
CA LEU A 5 12.42 1.91 -6.55
C LEU A 5 12.02 1.25 -7.88
N GLU A 6 12.82 1.44 -8.94
CA GLU A 6 12.49 0.92 -10.28
C GLU A 6 12.39 -0.61 -10.26
N LYS A 7 13.32 -1.31 -9.62
CA LYS A 7 13.27 -2.77 -9.47
C LYS A 7 11.99 -3.22 -8.74
N GLN A 8 11.61 -2.52 -7.68
CA GLN A 8 10.44 -2.90 -6.88
C GLN A 8 9.11 -2.59 -7.60
N LEU A 9 9.04 -1.46 -8.31
CA LEU A 9 7.94 -1.12 -9.20
C LEU A 9 7.78 -2.18 -10.30
N LEU A 10 8.87 -2.58 -10.94
CA LEU A 10 8.82 -3.59 -12.01
C LEU A 10 8.24 -4.92 -11.53
N PHE A 11 8.60 -5.36 -10.33
CA PHE A 11 7.98 -6.56 -9.75
C PHE A 11 6.48 -6.34 -9.50
N TYR A 12 6.05 -5.18 -9.02
CA TYR A 12 4.62 -4.87 -8.87
C TYR A 12 3.88 -4.91 -10.21
N GLY A 13 4.39 -4.24 -11.24
CA GLY A 13 3.77 -4.20 -12.58
C GLY A 13 3.66 -5.57 -13.25
N ALA A 14 4.55 -6.51 -12.92
CA ALA A 14 4.49 -7.88 -13.43
C ALA A 14 3.28 -8.69 -12.93
N TYR A 15 2.62 -8.25 -11.86
CA TYR A 15 1.43 -8.91 -11.29
C TYR A 15 0.14 -8.11 -11.48
N HIS A 16 0.22 -6.83 -11.84
CA HIS A 16 -0.92 -5.90 -11.90
C HIS A 16 -0.93 -5.17 -13.24
N ASN A 17 -1.36 -5.86 -14.28
CA ASN A 17 -1.38 -5.33 -15.65
C ASN A 17 -2.77 -5.34 -16.27
N ASN A 18 -3.77 -5.96 -15.62
CA ASN A 18 -5.16 -5.82 -16.00
C ASN A 18 -5.73 -4.50 -15.43
N PRO A 19 -6.34 -3.62 -16.26
CA PRO A 19 -6.82 -2.32 -15.79
C PRO A 19 -7.90 -2.41 -14.70
N VAL A 20 -8.72 -3.47 -14.70
CA VAL A 20 -9.73 -3.67 -13.64
C VAL A 20 -9.06 -4.03 -12.33
N ASN A 21 -8.06 -4.92 -12.35
CA ASN A 21 -7.30 -5.27 -11.16
C ASN A 21 -6.53 -4.07 -10.62
N VAL A 22 -5.90 -3.29 -11.49
CA VAL A 22 -5.22 -2.03 -11.12
C VAL A 22 -6.21 -1.06 -10.46
N ALA A 23 -7.42 -0.88 -11.00
CA ALA A 23 -8.44 -0.02 -10.38
C ALA A 23 -8.89 -0.51 -9.00
N ILE A 24 -9.06 -1.84 -8.83
CA ILE A 24 -9.35 -2.45 -7.53
C ILE A 24 -8.24 -2.12 -6.54
N HIS A 25 -6.96 -2.27 -6.93
CA HIS A 25 -5.83 -1.99 -6.07
C HIS A 25 -5.70 -0.51 -5.72
N ILE A 26 -5.87 0.38 -6.71
CA ILE A 26 -5.85 1.84 -6.48
C ILE A 26 -6.89 2.26 -5.43
N THR A 27 -8.03 1.57 -5.40
CA THR A 27 -9.10 1.83 -4.42
C THR A 27 -8.85 1.15 -3.08
N CYS A 28 -8.55 -0.14 -3.08
CA CYS A 28 -8.53 -0.97 -1.87
C CYS A 28 -7.24 -0.83 -1.06
N VAL A 29 -6.08 -0.61 -1.69
CA VAL A 29 -4.80 -0.54 -0.97
C VAL A 29 -4.73 0.66 -0.01
N PRO A 30 -5.13 1.90 -0.39
CA PRO A 30 -5.19 3.01 0.56
C PRO A 30 -6.15 2.74 1.73
N ILE A 31 -7.31 2.10 1.45
CA ILE A 31 -8.29 1.71 2.46
C ILE A 31 -7.69 0.69 3.43
N LEU A 32 -6.96 -0.31 2.92
CA LEU A 32 -6.29 -1.33 3.73
C LEU A 32 -5.18 -0.74 4.59
N LEU A 33 -4.41 0.21 4.05
CA LEU A 33 -3.39 0.92 4.84
C LEU A 33 -4.04 1.68 5.99
N PHE A 34 -5.08 2.47 5.71
CA PHE A 34 -5.79 3.24 6.74
C PHE A 34 -6.44 2.32 7.79
N THR A 35 -7.23 1.33 7.38
CA THR A 35 -7.91 0.42 8.30
C THR A 35 -6.92 -0.45 9.08
N GLY A 36 -5.79 -0.84 8.48
CA GLY A 36 -4.71 -1.55 9.17
C GLY A 36 -4.06 -0.69 10.26
N ILE A 37 -3.75 0.58 9.96
CA ILE A 37 -3.28 1.56 10.95
C ILE A 37 -4.32 1.76 12.05
N ALA A 38 -5.60 1.89 11.69
CA ALA A 38 -6.68 2.07 12.65
C ALA A 38 -6.82 0.87 13.60
N LEU A 39 -6.85 -0.35 13.06
CA LEU A 39 -6.91 -1.57 13.88
C LEU A 39 -5.68 -1.70 14.79
N ALA A 40 -4.47 -1.38 14.30
CA ALA A 40 -3.25 -1.35 15.10
C ALA A 40 -3.27 -0.27 16.20
N SER A 41 -4.02 0.81 16.02
CA SER A 41 -4.15 1.91 17.00
C SER A 41 -4.90 1.52 18.27
N ASN A 42 -5.50 0.33 18.35
CA ASN A 42 -6.10 -0.21 19.58
C ASN A 42 -5.09 -0.61 20.65
N THR A 43 -3.80 -0.65 20.30
CA THR A 43 -2.73 -0.87 21.29
C THR A 43 -2.59 0.33 22.23
N PRO A 44 -2.21 0.12 23.49
CA PRO A 44 -1.88 1.23 24.37
C PRO A 44 -0.63 1.99 23.84
N ALA A 45 -0.45 3.22 24.31
CA ALA A 45 0.81 3.93 24.10
C ALA A 45 1.96 3.11 24.71
N PHE A 46 3.02 2.86 23.93
CA PHE A 46 4.16 2.08 24.40
C PHE A 46 5.14 2.89 25.26
N VAL A 47 5.10 4.21 25.13
CA VAL A 47 5.96 5.14 25.87
C VAL A 47 5.14 6.35 26.34
N ASN A 48 5.37 6.77 27.58
CA ASN A 48 4.80 8.00 28.10
C ASN A 48 5.69 9.17 27.67
N LEU A 49 5.15 10.03 26.82
CA LEU A 49 5.85 11.24 26.37
C LEU A 49 5.57 12.41 27.33
N PRO A 50 6.56 13.27 27.60
CA PRO A 50 6.32 14.55 28.25
C PRO A 50 5.24 15.34 27.50
N ASP A 51 4.45 16.15 28.21
CA ASP A 51 3.33 16.90 27.62
C ASP A 51 3.75 17.75 26.41
N ALA A 52 4.96 18.32 26.43
CA ALA A 52 5.53 19.10 25.33
C ALA A 52 5.78 18.31 24.03
N LEU A 53 5.84 16.98 24.11
CA LEU A 53 6.06 16.09 22.96
C LEU A 53 4.79 15.31 22.56
N GLN A 54 3.68 15.49 23.28
CA GLN A 54 2.42 14.88 22.93
C GLN A 54 1.78 15.62 21.77
N ILE A 55 1.39 14.88 20.74
CA ILE A 55 0.64 15.40 19.60
C ILE A 55 -0.79 14.88 19.69
N GLN A 56 -1.76 15.78 19.55
CA GLN A 56 -3.18 15.43 19.65
C GLN A 56 -3.54 14.30 18.69
N ASN A 57 -4.24 13.28 19.21
CA ASN A 57 -4.65 12.07 18.48
C ASN A 57 -3.51 11.25 17.88
N LEU A 58 -2.25 11.49 18.23
CA LEU A 58 -1.10 10.69 17.79
C LEU A 58 -0.35 10.13 19.00
N PRO A 59 -1.00 9.35 19.87
CA PRO A 59 -0.30 8.64 20.93
C PRO A 59 0.71 7.66 20.31
N PRO A 60 1.83 7.35 20.97
CA PRO A 60 2.86 6.43 20.46
C PRO A 60 2.41 4.96 20.61
N ASN A 61 1.27 4.63 20.03
CA ASN A 61 0.74 3.28 19.86
C ASN A 61 1.22 2.68 18.52
N LEU A 62 0.85 1.43 18.26
CA LEU A 62 1.33 0.69 17.08
C LEU A 62 0.87 1.34 15.76
N GLY A 63 -0.33 1.92 15.72
CA GLY A 63 -0.84 2.59 14.52
C GLY A 63 -0.04 3.86 14.18
N THR A 64 0.23 4.72 15.16
CA THR A 64 1.08 5.91 14.98
C THR A 64 2.50 5.52 14.57
N ILE A 65 3.08 4.50 15.21
CA ILE A 65 4.42 4.00 14.86
C ILE A 65 4.43 3.46 13.43
N ALA A 66 3.43 2.68 13.04
CA ALA A 66 3.32 2.17 11.67
C ALA A 66 3.24 3.32 10.66
N ALA A 67 2.41 4.34 10.93
CA ALA A 67 2.27 5.51 10.07
C ALA A 67 3.60 6.27 9.87
N ILE A 68 4.39 6.42 10.93
CA ILE A 68 5.74 7.00 10.87
C ILE A 68 6.66 6.11 10.03
N ILE A 69 6.69 4.80 10.27
CA ILE A 69 7.53 3.85 9.50
C ILE A 69 7.20 3.91 8.02
N TYR A 70 5.91 3.83 7.65
CA TYR A 70 5.46 3.94 6.26
C TYR A 70 5.90 5.26 5.63
N SER A 71 5.65 6.38 6.32
CA SER A 71 6.00 7.72 5.84
C SER A 71 7.50 7.88 5.63
N THR A 72 8.32 7.52 6.63
CA THR A 72 9.78 7.59 6.54
C THR A 72 10.31 6.69 5.44
N PHE A 73 9.84 5.44 5.38
CA PHE A 73 10.28 4.49 4.36
C PHE A 73 9.94 4.97 2.95
N TYR A 74 8.76 5.57 2.75
CA TYR A 74 8.37 6.10 1.45
C TYR A 74 9.19 7.30 1.05
N ILE A 75 9.47 8.23 1.96
CA ILE A 75 10.39 9.35 1.71
C ILE A 75 11.79 8.85 1.35
N LEU A 76 12.29 7.81 2.03
CA LEU A 76 13.60 7.23 1.73
C LEU A 76 13.64 6.55 0.35
N LEU A 77 12.53 5.96 -0.09
CA LEU A 77 12.46 5.24 -1.36
C LEU A 77 12.19 6.18 -2.55
N GLU A 78 11.30 7.14 -2.36
CA GLU A 78 10.92 8.16 -3.32
C GLU A 78 10.66 9.47 -2.53
N PRO A 79 11.63 10.39 -2.44
CA PRO A 79 11.51 11.57 -1.59
C PRO A 79 10.33 12.49 -1.87
N VAL A 80 9.95 12.68 -3.13
CA VAL A 80 8.90 13.64 -3.52
C VAL A 80 7.51 13.01 -3.34
N ALA A 81 7.24 11.88 -3.99
CA ALA A 81 6.04 11.08 -3.84
C ALA A 81 5.82 10.66 -2.39
N GLY A 82 6.87 10.23 -1.70
CA GLY A 82 6.87 9.89 -0.28
C GLY A 82 6.51 11.08 0.59
N ALA A 83 7.12 12.26 0.37
CA ALA A 83 6.78 13.47 1.11
C ALA A 83 5.35 13.96 0.83
N LEU A 84 4.82 13.75 -0.38
CA LEU A 84 3.44 14.09 -0.72
C LEU A 84 2.41 13.21 0.00
N VAL A 85 2.68 11.91 0.16
CA VAL A 85 1.75 10.97 0.80
C VAL A 85 1.89 10.91 2.32
N ALA A 86 3.08 11.22 2.87
CA ALA A 86 3.34 11.16 4.31
C ALA A 86 2.34 11.96 5.17
N PRO A 87 1.97 13.22 4.85
CA PRO A 87 0.95 13.95 5.59
C PRO A 87 -0.40 13.24 5.61
N LEU A 88 -0.79 12.56 4.53
CA LEU A 88 -2.05 11.82 4.44
C LEU A 88 -2.03 10.57 5.34
N ILE A 89 -0.89 9.87 5.39
CA ILE A 89 -0.71 8.69 6.24
C ILE A 89 -0.75 9.08 7.73
N ILE A 90 -0.03 10.15 8.11
CA ILE A 90 0.00 10.64 9.49
C ILE A 90 -1.37 11.22 9.89
N ALA A 91 -2.02 12.00 9.03
CA ALA A 91 -3.37 12.50 9.27
C ALA A 91 -4.38 11.35 9.38
N GLY A 92 -4.24 10.30 8.57
CA GLY A 92 -5.02 9.08 8.67
C GLY A 92 -4.86 8.39 10.02
N ALA A 93 -3.64 8.27 10.54
CA ALA A 93 -3.41 7.73 11.89
C ALA A 93 -4.05 8.59 12.98
N ALA A 94 -3.93 9.92 12.88
CA ALA A 94 -4.56 10.85 13.82
C ALA A 94 -6.09 10.73 13.79
N TRP A 95 -6.67 10.65 12.58
CA TRP A 95 -8.10 10.49 12.38
C TRP A 95 -8.60 9.14 12.92
N ALA A 96 -7.86 8.06 12.69
CA ALA A 96 -8.20 6.74 13.21
C ALA A 96 -8.24 6.72 14.74
N ASN A 97 -7.21 7.26 15.41
CA ASN A 97 -7.18 7.39 16.86
C ASN A 97 -8.34 8.26 17.38
N HIS A 98 -8.66 9.35 16.69
CA HIS A 98 -9.79 10.20 17.02
C HIS A 98 -11.13 9.44 16.94
N LEU A 99 -11.35 8.69 15.85
CA LEU A 99 -12.55 7.87 15.69
C LEU A 99 -12.66 6.77 16.75
N LEU A 100 -11.54 6.12 17.10
CA LEU A 100 -11.51 5.12 18.16
C LEU A 100 -11.84 5.74 19.53
N ALA A 101 -11.35 6.94 19.81
CA ALA A 101 -11.66 7.64 21.06
C ALA A 101 -13.15 8.01 21.19
N ILE A 102 -13.81 8.37 20.09
CA ILE A 102 -15.23 8.75 20.09
C ILE A 102 -16.15 7.52 20.09
N TYR A 103 -15.85 6.53 19.25
CA TYR A 103 -16.78 5.45 18.92
C TYR A 103 -16.38 4.07 19.45
N GLY A 104 -15.16 3.92 19.98
CA GLY A 104 -14.65 2.68 20.56
C GLY A 104 -14.83 1.47 19.65
N ASN A 105 -15.42 0.40 20.19
CA ASN A 105 -15.64 -0.85 19.45
C ASN A 105 -16.51 -0.70 18.20
N SER A 106 -17.41 0.28 18.15
CA SER A 106 -18.23 0.52 16.96
C SER A 106 -17.36 0.88 15.75
N ALA A 107 -16.34 1.72 15.95
CA ALA A 107 -15.37 2.04 14.89
C ALA A 107 -14.57 0.80 14.47
N ASN A 108 -14.17 -0.04 15.44
CA ASN A 108 -13.46 -1.29 15.13
C ASN A 108 -14.26 -2.25 14.25
N TYR A 109 -15.57 -2.40 14.46
CA TYR A 109 -16.40 -3.24 13.60
C TYR A 109 -16.42 -2.74 12.15
N TRP A 110 -16.52 -1.42 11.95
CA TRP A 110 -16.45 -0.82 10.62
C TRP A 110 -15.07 -0.97 10.00
N PHE A 111 -13.99 -0.68 10.73
CA PHE A 111 -12.63 -0.84 10.21
C PHE A 111 -12.35 -2.29 9.82
N ALA A 112 -12.71 -3.26 10.67
CA ALA A 112 -12.53 -4.68 10.38
C ALA A 112 -13.37 -5.13 9.17
N GLY A 113 -14.65 -4.75 9.10
CA GLY A 113 -15.53 -5.10 7.98
C GLY A 113 -15.01 -4.54 6.65
N ILE A 114 -14.64 -3.26 6.62
CA ILE A 114 -14.07 -2.61 5.43
C ILE A 114 -12.72 -3.26 5.05
N HIS A 115 -11.89 -3.60 6.03
CA HIS A 115 -10.60 -4.26 5.80
C HIS A 115 -10.78 -5.63 5.12
N VAL A 116 -11.70 -6.45 5.63
CA VAL A 116 -12.01 -7.77 5.06
C VAL A 116 -12.57 -7.64 3.64
N VAL A 117 -13.55 -6.75 3.42
CA VAL A 117 -14.15 -6.56 2.08
C VAL A 117 -13.10 -6.08 1.07
N SER A 118 -12.20 -5.18 1.48
CA SER A 118 -11.12 -4.69 0.62
C SER A 118 -10.14 -5.80 0.23
N TRP A 119 -9.80 -6.71 1.15
CA TRP A 119 -9.00 -7.90 0.82
C TRP A 119 -9.71 -8.85 -0.13
N LEU A 120 -10.99 -9.13 0.10
CA LEU A 120 -11.80 -9.98 -0.79
C LEU A 120 -11.83 -9.40 -2.20
N ALA A 121 -12.01 -8.09 -2.35
CA ALA A 121 -11.97 -7.42 -3.64
C ALA A 121 -10.60 -7.60 -4.34
N GLN A 122 -9.48 -7.46 -3.62
CA GLN A 122 -8.14 -7.70 -4.20
C GLN A 122 -7.94 -9.16 -4.62
N PHE A 123 -8.39 -10.13 -3.84
CA PHE A 123 -8.29 -11.55 -4.22
C PHE A 123 -9.15 -11.87 -5.44
N VAL A 124 -10.35 -11.28 -5.56
CA VAL A 124 -11.16 -11.34 -6.78
C VAL A 124 -10.43 -10.70 -7.96
N GLY A 125 -9.80 -9.55 -7.73
CA GLY A 125 -8.90 -8.87 -8.67
C GLY A 125 -7.89 -9.82 -9.31
N HIS A 126 -7.05 -10.44 -8.47
CA HIS A 126 -6.03 -11.39 -8.90
C HIS A 126 -6.61 -12.67 -9.52
N GLY A 127 -7.63 -13.28 -8.90
CA GLY A 127 -8.18 -14.56 -9.35
C GLY A 127 -8.95 -14.46 -10.67
N ALA A 128 -9.84 -13.47 -10.78
CA ALA A 128 -10.73 -13.32 -11.93
C ALA A 128 -10.06 -12.62 -13.12
N PHE A 129 -9.25 -11.59 -12.87
CA PHE A 129 -8.73 -10.73 -13.94
C PHE A 129 -7.27 -11.04 -14.32
N GLU A 130 -6.39 -11.29 -13.34
CA GLU A 130 -4.99 -11.64 -13.62
C GLU A 130 -4.78 -13.14 -13.84
N ARG A 131 -5.66 -13.99 -13.30
CA ARG A 131 -5.54 -15.46 -13.29
C ARG A 131 -4.15 -15.91 -12.81
N ARG A 132 -3.64 -15.21 -11.81
CA ARG A 132 -2.34 -15.42 -11.17
C ARG A 132 -2.52 -15.30 -9.67
N ALA A 133 -1.75 -16.09 -8.92
CA ALA A 133 -1.69 -15.96 -7.48
C ALA A 133 -1.22 -14.55 -7.07
N PRO A 134 -1.74 -13.98 -5.96
CA PRO A 134 -1.34 -12.67 -5.48
C PRO A 134 0.14 -12.67 -5.09
N ALA A 135 0.81 -11.55 -5.32
CA ALA A 135 2.22 -11.36 -4.97
C ALA A 135 2.51 -11.52 -3.46
N LEU A 136 1.48 -11.45 -2.62
CA LEU A 136 1.54 -11.71 -1.18
C LEU A 136 2.20 -13.05 -0.84
N LEU A 137 1.98 -14.08 -1.65
CA LEU A 137 2.55 -15.42 -1.43
C LEU A 137 4.03 -15.50 -1.78
N ASP A 138 4.51 -14.59 -2.63
CA ASP A 138 5.89 -14.57 -3.11
C ASP A 138 6.78 -13.63 -2.26
N ASN A 139 6.23 -12.49 -1.81
CA ASN A 139 6.97 -11.52 -1.00
C ASN A 139 6.03 -10.66 -0.14
N LEU A 140 5.82 -11.07 1.11
CA LEU A 140 4.93 -10.39 2.05
C LEU A 140 5.32 -8.93 2.32
N VAL A 141 6.63 -8.66 2.46
CA VAL A 141 7.13 -7.30 2.71
C VAL A 141 6.79 -6.41 1.53
N GLN A 142 7.01 -6.87 0.30
CA GLN A 142 6.68 -6.10 -0.88
C GLN A 142 5.17 -5.92 -1.06
N ALA A 143 4.40 -6.96 -0.77
CA ALA A 143 2.94 -6.91 -0.90
C ALA A 143 2.27 -5.97 0.12
N LEU A 144 2.81 -5.83 1.34
CA LEU A 144 2.22 -4.97 2.38
C LEU A 144 2.90 -3.61 2.48
N LEU A 145 4.24 -3.58 2.60
CA LEU A 145 4.96 -2.33 2.83
C LEU A 145 5.02 -1.47 1.57
N LEU A 146 5.25 -2.07 0.40
CA LEU A 146 5.51 -1.30 -0.83
C LEU A 146 4.26 -1.04 -1.68
N ALA A 147 3.23 -1.89 -1.60
CA ALA A 147 2.03 -1.75 -2.43
C ALA A 147 1.33 -0.38 -2.30
N PRO A 148 1.18 0.26 -1.11
CA PRO A 148 0.55 1.58 -1.05
C PRO A 148 1.33 2.67 -1.77
N LEU A 149 2.67 2.64 -1.70
CA LEU A 149 3.49 3.57 -2.47
C LEU A 149 3.39 3.30 -3.98
N PHE A 150 3.27 2.05 -4.43
CA PHE A 150 3.17 1.75 -5.86
C PHE A 150 1.84 2.15 -6.45
N VAL A 151 0.74 1.93 -5.72
CA VAL A 151 -0.56 2.48 -6.07
C VAL A 151 -0.49 4.01 -6.15
N TRP A 152 0.18 4.65 -5.18
CA TRP A 152 0.39 6.10 -5.22
C TRP A 152 1.22 6.54 -6.44
N MET A 153 2.25 5.79 -6.80
CA MET A 153 3.04 6.05 -8.01
C MET A 153 2.21 5.92 -9.29
N GLU A 154 1.31 4.93 -9.41
CA GLU A 154 0.42 4.83 -10.58
C GLU A 154 -0.50 6.06 -10.70
N VAL A 155 -1.01 6.58 -9.58
CA VAL A 155 -1.78 7.84 -9.57
C VAL A 155 -0.91 9.02 -10.00
N LEU A 156 0.31 9.13 -9.49
CA LEU A 156 1.23 10.21 -9.88
C LEU A 156 1.66 10.10 -11.36
N PHE A 157 1.90 8.89 -11.86
CA PHE A 157 2.20 8.64 -13.27
C PHE A 157 1.05 9.08 -14.18
N PHE A 158 -0.20 8.85 -13.77
CA PHE A 158 -1.37 9.36 -14.48
C PHE A 158 -1.36 10.89 -14.60
N PHE A 159 -0.85 11.60 -13.58
CA PHE A 159 -0.66 13.05 -13.62
C PHE A 159 0.66 13.51 -14.28
N GLY A 160 1.42 12.61 -14.91
CA GLY A 160 2.64 12.95 -15.64
C GLY A 160 3.91 13.07 -14.79
N TYR A 161 3.89 12.57 -13.55
CA TYR A 161 5.08 12.55 -12.70
C TYR A 161 6.15 11.60 -13.26
N ARG A 162 7.43 12.02 -13.31
CA ARG A 162 8.59 11.22 -13.77
C ARG A 162 8.34 10.44 -15.08
N PRO A 163 8.07 11.12 -16.21
CA PRO A 163 7.71 10.47 -17.47
C PRO A 163 8.78 9.51 -18.00
N GLU A 164 10.08 9.80 -17.80
CA GLU A 164 11.15 8.91 -18.25
C GLU A 164 11.19 7.61 -17.43
N LEU A 165 10.88 7.67 -16.13
CA LEU A 165 10.77 6.48 -15.29
C LEU A 165 9.55 5.64 -15.71
N LYS A 166 8.41 6.28 -15.93
CA LYS A 166 7.18 5.62 -16.38
C LYS A 166 7.42 4.89 -17.72
N ALA A 167 8.06 5.54 -18.68
CA ALA A 167 8.39 4.93 -19.97
C ALA A 167 9.27 3.68 -19.83
N ARG A 168 10.32 3.72 -19.01
CA ARG A 168 11.17 2.54 -18.74
C ARG A 168 10.42 1.44 -17.98
N TYR A 169 9.58 1.83 -17.02
CA TYR A 169 8.74 0.92 -16.26
C TYR A 169 7.79 0.16 -17.19
N ASP A 170 7.01 0.86 -18.01
CA ASP A 170 6.03 0.26 -18.91
C ASP A 170 6.72 -0.70 -19.91
N GLN A 171 7.83 -0.25 -20.53
CA GLN A 171 8.59 -1.08 -21.47
C GLN A 171 9.09 -2.39 -20.82
N ASN A 172 9.55 -2.34 -19.58
CA ASN A 172 10.08 -3.50 -18.89
C ASN A 172 8.97 -4.42 -18.34
N VAL A 173 7.83 -3.86 -17.94
CA VAL A 173 6.63 -4.63 -17.57
C VAL A 173 6.12 -5.43 -18.78
N GLU A 174 6.02 -4.81 -19.95
CA GLU A 174 5.63 -5.49 -21.19
C GLU A 174 6.55 -6.67 -21.52
N LYS A 175 7.88 -6.47 -21.41
CA LYS A 175 8.87 -7.54 -21.61
C LYS A 175 8.67 -8.70 -20.64
N GLN A 176 8.43 -8.44 -19.36
CA GLN A 176 8.20 -9.50 -18.37
C GLN A 176 6.89 -10.26 -18.61
N ILE A 177 5.82 -9.56 -18.99
CA ILE A 177 4.53 -10.18 -19.33
C ILE A 177 4.69 -11.08 -20.56
N ALA A 178 5.38 -10.61 -21.60
CA ALA A 178 5.65 -11.40 -22.80
C ALA A 178 6.44 -12.67 -22.48
N ALA A 179 7.49 -12.56 -21.66
CA ALA A 179 8.28 -13.69 -21.20
C ALA A 179 7.43 -14.71 -20.41
N PHE A 180 6.59 -14.24 -19.48
CA PHE A 180 5.69 -15.08 -18.70
C PHE A 180 4.67 -15.83 -19.58
N LYS A 181 4.05 -15.16 -20.54
CA LYS A 181 3.12 -15.78 -21.50
C LYS A 181 3.81 -16.84 -22.36
N ALA A 182 5.01 -16.54 -22.86
CA ALA A 182 5.80 -17.49 -23.65
C ALA A 182 6.18 -18.74 -22.83
N GLN A 183 6.52 -18.59 -21.55
CA GLN A 183 6.81 -19.71 -20.66
C GLN A 183 5.57 -20.57 -20.41
N LYS A 184 4.42 -19.98 -20.06
CA LYS A 184 3.15 -20.72 -19.92
C LYS A 184 2.76 -21.48 -21.18
N GLY A 185 2.94 -20.87 -22.36
CA GLY A 185 2.65 -21.53 -23.64
C GLY A 185 3.58 -22.71 -23.97
N LYS A 186 4.79 -22.74 -23.41
CA LYS A 186 5.71 -23.89 -23.53
C LYS A 186 5.39 -25.00 -22.54
N THR A 187 4.89 -24.68 -21.35
CA THR A 187 4.53 -25.68 -20.32
C THR A 187 3.16 -26.32 -20.58
N ALA A 188 2.31 -25.67 -21.39
CA ALA A 188 1.00 -26.19 -21.80
C ALA A 188 1.02 -27.04 -23.08
N LYS A 189 2.19 -27.21 -23.70
CA LYS A 189 2.44 -28.13 -24.83
C LYS A 189 3.23 -29.33 -24.33
#